data_AF-A0A6A5ZDA1-F1
#
_entry.id   AF-A0A6A5ZDA1-F1
#
_cell.length_a   1.000
_cell.length_b   1.000
_cell.length_c   1.000
_cell.angle_alpha   90.00
_cell.angle_beta   90.00
_cell.angle_gamma   90.00
#
_symmetry.space_group_name_H-M   'P 1'
#
loop_
_entity.id
_entity.type
_entity.pdbx_description
1 polymer ?
#
loop_
_entity_poly.entity_id
_entity_poly.type
_entity_poly.pdbx_seq_one_letter_code
_entity_poly.pdbx_strand_id
1 'polypeptide(L)'
;MELCTRWMELSAFFPLYRNHNSRNTIVQEAFRWATTAKGTRRAIYVRFQLLPYWYTLFYNAHTQGGTVLRPLSWNFPDEADLKAIDNQFMLGPSILITPVLAPFLSQSQGVFPGVTTGTR
;
A
#
# COMPACT_ATOMS: atom_id res chain seq x y z
N MET A 1 -14.27 3.26 13.21
CA MET A 1 -14.51 4.17 12.08
C MET A 1 -13.93 3.52 10.82
N GLU A 2 -14.77 3.23 9.82
CA GLU A 2 -14.40 2.50 8.60
C GLU A 2 -13.27 3.16 7.79
N LEU A 3 -13.46 4.40 7.30
CA LEU A 3 -12.46 5.14 6.51
C LEU A 3 -11.10 5.19 7.22
N CYS A 4 -11.07 5.55 8.51
CA CYS A 4 -9.83 5.59 9.28
C CYS A 4 -9.17 4.20 9.38
N THR A 5 -9.97 3.13 9.52
CA THR A 5 -9.43 1.75 9.50
C THR A 5 -8.79 1.43 8.13
N ARG A 6 -9.52 1.66 7.02
CA ARG A 6 -9.02 1.40 5.66
C ARG A 6 -7.80 2.24 5.30
N TRP A 7 -7.78 3.51 5.71
CA TRP A 7 -6.65 4.40 5.48
C TRP A 7 -5.41 3.93 6.24
N MET A 8 -5.55 3.52 7.51
CA MET A 8 -4.43 3.02 8.30
C MET A 8 -3.89 1.68 7.77
N GLU A 9 -4.75 0.82 7.22
CA GLU A 9 -4.35 -0.42 6.54
C GLU A 9 -3.56 -0.15 5.25
N LEU A 10 -4.07 0.73 4.38
CA LEU A 10 -3.42 1.10 3.12
C LEU A 10 -2.09 1.83 3.36
N SER A 11 -2.12 2.88 4.18
CA SER A 11 -0.95 3.78 4.34
C SER A 11 0.22 3.14 5.07
N ALA A 12 0.01 1.99 5.74
CA ALA A 12 1.11 1.18 6.27
C ALA A 12 2.08 0.71 5.17
N PHE A 13 1.69 0.82 3.89
CA PHE A 13 2.52 0.50 2.73
C PHE A 13 2.99 1.74 1.94
N PHE A 14 2.93 2.94 2.52
CA PHE A 14 3.54 4.15 1.96
C PHE A 14 4.96 4.35 2.50
N PRO A 15 5.86 5.05 1.79
CA PRO A 15 7.20 5.35 2.30
C PRO A 15 7.15 6.08 3.63
N LEU A 16 6.31 7.11 3.71
CA LEU A 16 6.01 7.85 4.93
C LEU A 16 4.66 7.40 5.50
N TYR A 17 4.71 6.75 6.65
CA TYR A 17 3.52 6.32 7.38
C TYR A 17 3.27 7.24 8.57
N ARG A 18 2.40 8.24 8.37
CA ARG A 18 2.09 9.26 9.38
C ARG A 18 0.59 9.53 9.41
N ASN A 19 0.00 9.42 10.59
CA ASN A 19 -1.35 9.92 10.86
C ASN A 19 -1.23 11.36 11.38
N HIS A 20 -1.73 12.31 10.60
CA HIS A 20 -1.74 13.74 10.94
C HIS A 20 -3.15 14.29 10.77
N ASN A 21 -3.51 15.30 11.56
CA ASN A 21 -4.86 15.84 11.61
C ASN A 21 -4.84 17.36 11.81
N SER A 22 -5.89 18.03 11.35
CA SER A 22 -6.11 19.46 11.56
C SER A 22 -6.55 19.74 13.00
N ARG A 23 -6.36 20.99 13.46
CA ARG A 23 -6.96 21.45 14.72
C ARG A 23 -8.49 21.52 14.57
N ASN A 24 -9.21 21.28 15.66
CA ASN A 24 -10.68 21.35 15.75
C ASN A 24 -11.47 20.33 14.90
N THR A 25 -10.83 19.28 14.37
CA THR A 25 -11.52 18.14 13.77
C THR A 25 -11.63 17.01 14.79
N ILE A 26 -12.43 15.98 14.47
CA ILE A 26 -12.48 14.78 15.32
C ILE A 26 -11.09 14.17 15.46
N VAL A 27 -10.71 13.83 16.68
CA VAL A 27 -9.43 13.16 16.97
C VAL A 27 -9.41 11.78 16.33
N GLN A 28 -8.27 11.40 15.74
CA GLN A 28 -8.17 10.25 14.84
C GLN A 28 -6.93 9.37 15.06
N GLU A 29 -6.33 9.42 16.24
CA GLU A 29 -5.22 8.53 16.60
C GLU A 29 -5.63 7.06 16.42
N ALA A 30 -4.67 6.19 16.13
CA ALA A 30 -4.93 4.79 15.82
C ALA A 30 -5.76 4.05 16.88
N PHE A 31 -5.59 4.42 18.15
CA PHE A 31 -6.25 3.81 19.30
C PHE A 31 -7.68 4.31 19.53
N ARG A 32 -8.15 5.35 18.83
CA ARG A 32 -9.44 6.01 19.08
C ARG A 32 -10.65 5.09 18.85
N TRP A 33 -10.57 4.17 17.90
CA TRP A 33 -11.64 3.22 17.61
C TRP A 33 -11.10 1.79 17.61
N ALA A 34 -11.84 0.86 18.21
CA ALA A 34 -11.41 -0.54 18.32
C ALA A 34 -11.09 -1.20 16.96
N THR A 35 -11.90 -0.92 15.93
CA THR A 35 -11.67 -1.41 14.57
C THR A 35 -10.38 -0.86 13.97
N THR A 36 -10.17 0.46 14.12
CA THR A 36 -8.99 1.16 13.62
C THR A 36 -7.73 0.65 14.34
N ALA A 37 -7.79 0.48 15.66
CA ALA A 37 -6.67 -0.04 16.44
C ALA A 37 -6.31 -1.48 16.02
N LYS A 38 -7.31 -2.34 15.78
CA LYS A 38 -7.11 -3.72 15.32
C LYS A 38 -6.49 -3.76 13.92
N GLY A 39 -7.06 -3.02 12.96
CA GLY A 39 -6.54 -2.94 11.58
C GLY A 39 -5.12 -2.36 11.54
N THR A 40 -4.90 -1.28 12.29
CA THR A 40 -3.58 -0.65 12.43
C THR A 40 -2.53 -1.61 12.98
N ARG A 41 -2.81 -2.34 14.08
CA ARG A 41 -1.83 -3.31 14.63
C ARG A 41 -1.44 -4.38 13.60
N ARG A 42 -2.42 -4.91 12.86
CA ARG A 42 -2.17 -5.92 11.81
C ARG A 42 -1.31 -5.35 10.68
N ALA A 43 -1.66 -4.18 10.17
CA ALA A 43 -0.93 -3.56 9.05
C ALA A 43 0.48 -3.12 9.45
N ILE A 44 0.64 -2.51 10.63
CA ILE A 44 1.95 -2.13 11.18
C ILE A 44 2.82 -3.35 11.42
N TYR A 45 2.26 -4.45 11.94
CA TYR A 45 3.03 -5.68 12.14
C TYR A 45 3.69 -6.13 10.83
N VAL A 46 2.93 -6.19 9.73
CA VAL A 46 3.49 -6.52 8.39
C VAL A 46 4.53 -5.48 7.96
N ARG A 47 4.24 -4.18 8.10
CA ARG A 47 5.20 -3.11 7.76
C ARG A 47 6.54 -3.29 8.49
N PHE A 48 6.50 -3.62 9.78
CA PHE A 48 7.70 -3.79 10.61
C PHE A 48 8.51 -5.02 10.19
N GLN A 49 7.85 -6.12 9.79
CA GLN A 49 8.53 -7.28 9.21
C GLN A 49 9.23 -6.94 7.89
N LEU A 50 8.68 -5.97 7.13
CA LEU A 50 9.25 -5.51 5.86
C LEU A 50 10.33 -4.43 6.00
N LEU A 51 10.70 -3.98 7.22
CA LEU A 51 11.68 -2.89 7.38
C LEU A 51 13.02 -3.11 6.64
N PRO A 52 13.62 -4.31 6.64
CA PRO A 52 14.83 -4.56 5.84
C PRO A 52 14.60 -4.40 4.33
N TYR A 53 13.42 -4.77 3.84
CA TYR A 53 13.03 -4.59 2.45
C TYR A 53 12.84 -3.09 2.12
N TRP A 54 12.12 -2.35 2.97
CA TRP A 54 11.98 -0.89 2.86
C TRP A 54 13.34 -0.20 2.78
N TYR A 55 14.24 -0.54 3.69
CA TYR A 55 15.57 0.08 3.75
C TYR A 55 16.39 -0.19 2.49
N THR A 56 16.34 -1.43 1.98
CA THR A 56 16.97 -1.79 0.70
C THR A 56 16.37 -1.02 -0.47
N LEU A 57 15.03 -0.85 -0.52
CA LEU A 57 14.39 -0.04 -1.56
C LEU A 57 14.82 1.43 -1.50
N PHE A 58 14.92 2.00 -0.30
CA PHE A 58 15.42 3.37 -0.14
C PHE A 58 16.89 3.51 -0.55
N TYR A 59 17.74 2.53 -0.21
CA TYR A 59 19.12 2.49 -0.64
C TYR A 59 19.24 2.45 -2.17
N ASN A 60 18.48 1.57 -2.83
CA ASN A 60 18.48 1.48 -4.29
C ASN A 60 17.91 2.75 -4.95
N ALA A 61 16.87 3.35 -4.37
CA ALA A 61 16.32 4.62 -4.85
C ALA A 61 17.37 5.74 -4.77
N HIS A 62 18.10 5.82 -3.65
CA HIS A 62 19.15 6.81 -3.45
C HIS A 62 20.36 6.61 -4.38
N THR A 63 20.81 5.37 -4.58
CA THR A 63 22.06 5.07 -5.31
C THR A 63 21.87 4.91 -6.81
N GLN A 64 20.70 4.47 -7.26
CA GLN A 64 20.44 4.11 -8.67
C GLN A 64 19.29 4.90 -9.29
N GLY A 65 18.60 5.76 -8.53
CA GLY A 65 17.43 6.51 -9.01
C GLY A 65 16.16 5.66 -9.18
N GLY A 66 16.12 4.46 -8.58
CA GLY A 66 14.93 3.61 -8.58
C GLY A 66 13.76 4.19 -7.77
N THR A 67 12.61 3.52 -7.83
CA THR A 67 11.40 3.92 -7.11
C THR A 67 11.00 2.90 -6.04
N VAL A 68 10.47 3.41 -4.92
CA VAL A 68 10.01 2.59 -3.79
C VAL A 68 8.56 2.13 -4.00
N LEU A 69 7.67 3.06 -4.33
CA LEU A 69 6.31 2.75 -4.83
C LEU A 69 6.32 2.89 -6.33
N ARG A 70 5.70 1.93 -7.02
CA ARG A 70 5.75 1.81 -8.48
C ARG A 70 4.36 1.47 -9.02
N PRO A 71 3.94 2.03 -10.16
CA PRO A 71 2.76 1.52 -10.86
C PRO A 71 3.04 0.11 -11.40
N LEU A 72 1.99 -0.71 -11.58
CA LEU A 72 2.14 -2.09 -12.07
C LEU A 72 2.83 -2.13 -13.43
N SER A 73 2.49 -1.20 -14.33
CA SER A 73 3.06 -1.10 -15.68
C SER A 73 4.58 -0.92 -15.72
N TRP A 74 5.23 -0.47 -14.63
CA TRP A 74 6.70 -0.37 -14.57
C TRP A 74 7.38 -1.69 -14.23
N ASN A 75 6.64 -2.65 -13.67
CA ASN A 75 7.13 -4.00 -13.40
C ASN A 75 6.75 -4.95 -14.54
N PHE A 76 5.66 -4.65 -15.26
CA PHE A 76 5.10 -5.47 -16.32
C PHE A 76 4.85 -4.62 -17.58
N PRO A 77 5.92 -4.15 -18.26
CA PRO A 77 5.80 -3.19 -19.36
C PRO A 77 5.10 -3.75 -20.60
N ASP A 78 5.10 -5.07 -20.76
CA ASP A 78 4.51 -5.76 -21.92
C ASP A 78 2.98 -5.93 -21.81
N GLU A 79 2.39 -5.67 -20.64
CA GLU A 79 0.95 -5.72 -20.40
C GLU A 79 0.35 -4.31 -20.47
N ALA A 80 0.01 -3.87 -21.68
CA ALA A 80 -0.44 -2.50 -21.95
C ALA A 80 -1.63 -2.05 -21.10
N ASP A 81 -2.55 -2.96 -20.77
CA ASP A 81 -3.75 -2.68 -19.97
C ASP A 81 -3.43 -2.23 -18.54
N LEU A 82 -2.26 -2.59 -18.00
CA LEU A 82 -1.85 -2.21 -16.65
C LEU A 82 -1.55 -0.71 -16.52
N LYS A 83 -1.42 0.03 -17.63
CA LYS A 83 -1.26 1.49 -17.61
C LYS A 83 -2.49 2.21 -17.08
N ALA A 84 -3.68 1.62 -17.24
CA ALA A 84 -4.94 2.21 -16.78
C ALA A 84 -5.25 1.90 -15.30
N ILE A 85 -4.46 1.04 -14.66
CA ILE A 85 -4.70 0.62 -13.27
C ILE A 85 -4.15 1.67 -12.30
N ASP A 86 -5.03 2.30 -11.53
CA ASP A 86 -4.73 3.36 -10.57
C ASP A 86 -5.14 3.01 -9.12
N ASN A 87 -5.75 1.84 -8.91
CA ASN A 87 -6.24 1.37 -7.62
C ASN A 87 -5.32 0.33 -6.94
N GLN A 88 -4.18 0.02 -7.54
CA GLN A 88 -3.15 -0.90 -7.03
C GLN A 88 -1.77 -0.32 -7.26
N PHE A 89 -0.79 -0.76 -6.47
CA PHE A 89 0.61 -0.40 -6.69
C PHE A 89 1.56 -1.50 -6.23
N MET A 90 2.77 -1.47 -6.77
CA MET A 90 3.87 -2.31 -6.33
C MET A 90 4.69 -1.58 -5.27
N LEU A 91 5.00 -2.27 -4.18
CA LEU A 91 6.07 -1.90 -3.25
C LEU A 91 7.35 -2.62 -3.72
N GLY A 92 8.25 -1.83 -4.31
CA GLY A 92 9.43 -2.37 -5.00
C GLY A 92 9.04 -3.32 -6.15
N PRO A 93 9.94 -4.23 -6.54
CA PRO A 93 9.65 -5.20 -7.59
C PRO A 93 8.71 -6.35 -7.18
N SER A 94 8.51 -6.59 -5.88
CA SER A 94 8.11 -7.94 -5.41
C SER A 94 6.80 -8.02 -4.64
N ILE A 95 6.22 -6.89 -4.21
CA ILE A 95 5.02 -6.91 -3.37
C ILE A 95 3.93 -6.10 -4.05
N LEU A 96 2.81 -6.75 -4.39
CA LEU A 96 1.60 -6.10 -4.92
C LEU A 96 0.67 -5.70 -3.77
N ILE A 97 0.26 -4.44 -3.74
CA ILE A 97 -0.69 -3.90 -2.76
C ILE A 97 -2.04 -3.64 -3.45
N THR A 98 -3.09 -4.31 -2.97
CA THR A 98 -4.48 -4.22 -3.48
C THR A 98 -5.43 -3.79 -2.36
N PRO A 99 -5.65 -2.49 -2.16
CA PRO A 99 -6.50 -1.96 -1.09
C PRO A 99 -8.01 -2.03 -1.40
N VAL A 100 -8.83 -1.93 -0.36
CA VAL A 100 -10.26 -1.62 -0.46
C VAL A 100 -10.43 -0.09 -0.34
N LEU A 101 -11.02 0.55 -1.35
CA LEU A 101 -11.03 2.02 -1.48
C LEU A 101 -12.42 2.67 -1.42
N ALA A 102 -13.49 1.89 -1.32
CA ALA A 102 -14.87 2.41 -1.25
C ALA A 102 -15.55 1.99 0.06
N PRO A 103 -16.48 2.83 0.58
CA PRO A 103 -17.19 2.54 1.83
C PRO A 103 -18.10 1.32 1.67
N PHE A 104 -18.31 0.62 2.79
CA PHE A 104 -19.17 -0.56 2.93
C PHE A 104 -18.71 -1.79 2.14
N LEU A 105 -17.53 -1.76 1.54
CA LEU A 105 -16.96 -2.91 0.85
C LEU A 105 -16.10 -3.78 1.77
N SER A 106 -16.29 -5.09 1.65
CA SER A 106 -15.47 -6.12 2.28
C SER A 106 -14.48 -6.78 1.31
N GLN A 107 -14.56 -6.45 0.03
CA GLN A 107 -13.77 -7.02 -1.07
C GLN A 107 -13.16 -5.92 -1.95
N SER A 108 -12.05 -6.25 -2.61
CA SER A 108 -11.42 -5.40 -3.63
C SER A 108 -11.25 -6.19 -4.92
N GLN A 109 -11.41 -5.53 -6.06
CA GLN A 109 -11.14 -6.10 -7.37
C GLN A 109 -9.76 -5.62 -7.83
N GLY A 110 -8.78 -6.52 -7.76
CA GLY A 110 -7.43 -6.27 -8.24
C GLY A 110 -7.08 -7.16 -9.43
N VAL A 111 -6.21 -6.65 -10.29
CA VAL A 111 -5.55 -7.39 -11.36
C VAL A 111 -4.31 -8.07 -10.80
N PHE A 112 -4.09 -9.33 -11.19
CA PHE A 112 -2.84 -10.05 -10.95
C PHE A 112 -2.05 -10.05 -12.26
N PRO A 113 -0.98 -9.25 -12.37
CA PRO A 113 -0.16 -9.18 -13.57
C PRO A 113 0.73 -10.43 -13.73
N GLY A 114 1.22 -10.70 -14.94
CA GLY A 114 2.10 -11.83 -15.26
C GLY A 114 1.38 -13.17 -15.47
N VAL A 115 0.06 -13.23 -15.28
CA VAL A 115 -0.72 -14.47 -15.40
C VAL A 115 -1.02 -14.82 -16.86
N THR A 116 -1.13 -13.82 -17.74
CA THR A 116 -1.40 -14.00 -19.18
C THR A 116 -0.22 -14.57 -19.96
N THR A 117 1.02 -14.38 -19.47
CA THR A 117 2.26 -14.78 -20.15
C THR A 117 2.98 -15.98 -19.53
N GLY A 118 2.48 -16.52 -18.40
CA GLY A 118 2.97 -17.77 -17.82
C GLY A 118 4.36 -17.71 -17.18
N THR A 119 4.95 -16.51 -17.00
CA THR A 119 6.25 -16.37 -16.32
C THR A 119 6.07 -16.31 -14.81
N ARG A 120 6.50 -17.39 -14.16
CA ARG A 120 6.78 -17.48 -12.72
C ARG A 120 8.06 -16.74 -12.35
#